data_AF-S6BA22-F1
#
_entry.id   AF-S6BA22-F1
#
_cell.length_a   1.000
_cell.length_b   1.000
_cell.length_c   1.000
_cell.angle_alpha   90.00
_cell.angle_beta   90.00
_cell.angle_gamma   90.00
#
_symmetry.space_group_name_H-M   'P 1'
#
loop_
_entity.id
_entity.type
_entity.pdbx_description
1 polymer ?
#
loop_
_entity_poly.entity_id
_entity_poly.type
_entity_poly.pdbx_seq_one_letter_code
_entity_poly.pdbx_strand_id
1 'polypeptide(L)'
;MKGKTTKKGGKGRASGGIKKDGNRKNKGHGVKPKDPDDDEYLSDIEAEYLDDIPEFIAKKVHKMVNENDQESIKIAIVNDSDFLSQDKLVSDTLNEIDGFMPESSIPSSTIEIGQLSERIFKIPEAETESIRKMRAVFSEIGVYMSKYTSGGLPKAFKFLPRMSNWEEFLELTHPENWTPNAMYEATRILASNMTDSTVEKFYSKVLCPTVRKDIRGSRKLNYHLYMALKKAMYKPTAWFKGIMVPLVEEVSFA
;
A
#
# COMPACT_ATOMS: atom_id res chain seq x y z
N MET A 1 -72.43 16.83 31.23
CA MET A 1 -72.86 17.16 32.60
C MET A 1 -72.56 16.00 33.54
N LYS A 2 -71.86 16.29 34.66
CA LYS A 2 -71.74 15.51 35.92
C LYS A 2 -71.20 14.06 35.76
N GLY A 3 -70.07 13.63 36.34
CA GLY A 3 -69.30 14.11 37.47
C GLY A 3 -69.26 13.04 38.57
N LYS A 4 -68.09 12.92 39.23
CA LYS A 4 -67.88 12.51 40.63
C LYS A 4 -67.95 11.02 40.98
N THR A 5 -67.12 10.43 41.86
CA THR A 5 -65.84 10.75 42.54
C THR A 5 -65.60 9.65 43.60
N THR A 6 -64.33 9.27 43.84
CA THR A 6 -63.70 9.06 45.18
C THR A 6 -64.10 7.84 46.04
N LYS A 7 -63.32 7.31 47.01
CA LYS A 7 -62.14 7.80 47.78
C LYS A 7 -61.54 6.65 48.65
N LYS A 8 -60.20 6.67 48.76
CA LYS A 8 -59.36 6.72 49.99
C LYS A 8 -59.28 5.57 50.99
N GLY A 9 -58.01 5.32 51.35
CA GLY A 9 -57.49 5.34 52.73
C GLY A 9 -56.81 4.03 53.16
N GLY A 10 -55.59 3.98 53.69
CA GLY A 10 -54.60 5.01 54.04
C GLY A 10 -53.72 4.54 55.23
N LYS A 11 -52.47 5.06 55.25
CA LYS A 11 -51.55 5.27 56.41
C LYS A 11 -50.95 4.01 57.08
N GLY A 12 -49.69 3.96 57.53
CA GLY A 12 -48.58 4.92 57.54
C GLY A 12 -47.49 4.56 58.57
N ARG A 13 -46.24 4.91 58.25
CA ARG A 13 -45.09 5.39 59.09
C ARG A 13 -44.60 4.55 60.30
N ALA A 14 -43.28 4.33 60.37
CA ALA A 14 -42.41 4.86 61.42
C ALA A 14 -40.90 4.68 61.11
N SER A 15 -40.13 5.63 61.62
CA SER A 15 -38.71 5.91 61.48
C SER A 15 -37.84 5.33 62.60
N GLY A 16 -36.54 5.14 62.37
CA GLY A 16 -35.53 5.01 63.42
C GLY A 16 -34.10 5.02 62.86
N GLY A 17 -33.29 5.99 63.29
CA GLY A 17 -31.85 6.06 62.98
C GLY A 17 -31.01 6.05 64.26
N ILE A 18 -29.78 5.51 64.18
CA ILE A 18 -28.72 5.62 65.20
C ILE A 18 -27.35 5.79 64.49
N LYS A 19 -26.44 6.53 65.14
CA LYS A 19 -25.24 7.23 64.63
C LYS A 19 -23.92 6.44 64.68
N LYS A 20 -23.00 6.84 63.77
CA LYS A 20 -21.52 7.01 63.80
C LYS A 20 -20.60 6.06 64.59
N ASP A 21 -19.52 5.58 63.95
CA ASP A 21 -18.13 6.03 64.19
C ASP A 21 -17.10 5.37 63.24
N GLY A 22 -15.97 6.06 62.96
CA GLY A 22 -14.67 5.40 62.73
C GLY A 22 -14.07 5.31 61.31
N ASN A 23 -13.20 6.26 60.99
CA ASN A 23 -12.28 6.37 59.83
C ASN A 23 -11.26 5.21 59.68
N ARG A 24 -11.04 4.68 58.45
CA ARG A 24 -9.69 4.50 57.82
C ARG A 24 -9.73 3.93 56.39
N LYS A 25 -8.87 4.53 55.55
CA LYS A 25 -8.53 4.31 54.13
C LYS A 25 -8.25 2.85 53.74
N ASN A 26 -8.68 2.40 52.55
CA ASN A 26 -7.76 1.90 51.51
C ASN A 26 -8.40 1.67 50.13
N LYS A 27 -7.56 1.77 49.10
CA LYS A 27 -7.81 1.75 47.66
C LYS A 27 -8.31 0.39 47.12
N GLY A 28 -9.10 0.45 46.05
CA GLY A 28 -9.37 -0.67 45.13
C GLY A 28 -10.29 -0.24 43.99
N HIS A 29 -9.74 0.02 42.81
CA HIS A 29 -10.50 0.31 41.58
C HIS A 29 -11.26 -0.94 41.13
N GLY A 30 -12.59 -0.86 41.07
CA GLY A 30 -13.45 -1.84 40.41
C GLY A 30 -13.81 -1.34 39.01
N VAL A 31 -13.30 -2.03 37.99
CA VAL A 31 -13.57 -1.81 36.57
C VAL A 31 -15.01 -2.24 36.22
N LYS A 32 -15.72 -1.41 35.47
CA LYS A 32 -16.93 -1.76 34.70
C LYS A 32 -16.85 -1.14 33.28
N PRO A 33 -17.54 -1.74 32.30
CA PRO A 33 -17.04 -1.97 30.94
C PRO A 33 -17.18 -0.73 30.02
N LYS A 34 -16.24 -0.59 29.08
CA LYS A 34 -16.23 0.43 28.02
C LYS A 34 -17.05 -0.03 26.81
N ASP A 35 -17.85 0.89 26.27
CA ASP A 35 -18.52 0.80 24.97
C ASP A 35 -17.48 0.85 23.83
N PRO A 36 -17.71 0.16 22.68
CA PRO A 36 -16.75 0.08 21.59
C PRO A 36 -16.95 1.20 20.57
N ASP A 37 -16.50 2.41 20.92
CA ASP A 37 -16.20 3.48 19.97
C ASP A 37 -14.70 3.81 20.13
N ASP A 38 -13.85 2.97 19.53
CA ASP A 38 -12.38 3.00 19.62
C ASP A 38 -11.71 3.78 18.47
N ASP A 39 -12.40 4.77 17.88
CA ASP A 39 -11.86 5.60 16.78
C ASP A 39 -11.29 6.95 17.26
N GLU A 40 -11.48 7.32 18.52
CA GLU A 40 -11.03 8.62 19.06
C GLU A 40 -9.61 8.58 19.69
N TYR A 41 -9.04 7.39 19.93
CA TYR A 41 -7.73 7.26 20.59
C TYR A 41 -6.52 7.18 19.65
N LEU A 42 -6.71 7.07 18.33
CA LEU A 42 -5.61 6.88 17.38
C LEU A 42 -5.14 8.17 16.70
N SER A 43 -5.94 9.24 16.68
CA SER A 43 -5.51 10.55 16.14
C SER A 43 -4.53 11.26 17.06
N ASP A 44 -4.73 11.14 18.37
CA ASP A 44 -3.97 11.91 19.36
C ASP A 44 -2.62 11.27 19.65
N ILE A 45 -2.52 9.94 19.54
CA ILE A 45 -1.26 9.19 19.70
C ILE A 45 -0.33 9.32 18.48
N GLU A 46 -0.86 9.44 17.25
CA GLU A 46 -0.03 9.50 16.03
C GLU A 46 0.58 10.88 15.78
N ALA A 47 -0.08 11.96 16.21
CA ALA A 47 0.44 13.32 16.10
C ALA A 47 1.47 13.66 17.19
N GLU A 48 1.32 13.13 18.42
CA GLU A 48 2.25 13.41 19.52
C GLU A 48 3.60 12.67 19.35
N TYR A 49 3.67 11.60 18.55
CA TYR A 49 4.89 10.78 18.41
C TYR A 49 5.85 11.20 17.30
N LEU A 50 5.43 12.04 16.35
CA LEU A 50 6.30 12.45 15.22
C LEU A 50 7.00 13.80 15.42
N ASP A 51 6.42 14.71 16.19
CA ASP A 51 7.01 16.04 16.43
C ASP A 51 8.13 16.02 17.49
N ASP A 52 8.27 14.93 18.25
CA ASP A 52 9.23 14.78 19.35
C ASP A 52 10.43 13.87 19.05
N ILE A 53 10.66 13.43 17.80
CA ILE A 53 11.86 12.64 17.47
C ILE A 53 13.06 13.58 17.33
N PRO A 54 14.09 13.50 18.21
CA PRO A 54 15.26 14.37 18.12
C PRO A 54 15.92 14.23 16.75
N GLU A 55 16.33 15.36 16.16
CA GLU A 55 16.82 15.41 14.77
C GLU A 55 18.05 14.52 14.50
N PHE A 56 18.79 14.20 15.55
CA PHE A 56 19.87 13.19 15.51
C PHE A 56 19.35 11.77 15.22
N ILE A 57 18.18 11.40 15.76
CA ILE A 57 17.53 10.10 15.50
C ILE A 57 16.97 10.07 14.09
N ALA A 58 16.32 11.15 13.61
CA ALA A 58 15.84 11.23 12.24
C ALA A 58 16.99 11.10 11.21
N LYS A 59 18.12 11.78 11.44
CA LYS A 59 19.33 11.64 10.61
C LYS A 59 19.95 10.25 10.70
N LYS A 60 19.91 9.61 11.88
CA LYS A 60 20.42 8.23 12.08
C LYS A 60 19.54 7.20 11.38
N VAL A 61 18.22 7.36 11.40
CA VAL A 61 17.28 6.49 10.68
C VAL A 61 17.45 6.66 9.16
N HIS A 62 17.53 7.88 8.65
CA HIS A 62 17.80 8.10 7.23
C HIS A 62 19.14 7.54 6.77
N LYS A 63 20.19 7.66 7.60
CA LYS A 63 21.50 7.07 7.32
C LYS A 63 21.44 5.54 7.34
N MET A 64 20.77 4.93 8.32
CA MET A 64 20.58 3.48 8.42
C MET A 64 19.74 2.90 7.28
N VAL A 65 18.71 3.61 6.79
CA VAL A 65 17.90 3.18 5.64
C VAL A 65 18.74 3.19 4.36
N ASN A 66 19.53 4.25 4.14
CA ASN A 66 20.37 4.36 2.95
C ASN A 66 21.57 3.38 2.97
N GLU A 67 22.11 3.08 4.16
CA GLU A 67 23.14 2.06 4.35
C GLU A 67 22.56 0.65 4.19
N ASN A 68 21.36 0.36 4.70
CA ASN A 68 20.67 -0.92 4.48
C ASN A 68 20.27 -1.15 3.02
N ASP A 69 19.87 -0.13 2.27
CA ASP A 69 19.56 -0.26 0.84
C ASP A 69 20.84 -0.58 0.03
N GLN A 70 21.97 0.04 0.38
CA GLN A 70 23.28 -0.27 -0.24
C GLN A 70 23.84 -1.64 0.18
N GLU A 71 23.66 -2.03 1.44
CA GLU A 71 24.16 -3.28 2.00
C GLU A 71 23.29 -4.48 1.58
N SER A 72 21.97 -4.32 1.45
CA SER A 72 21.09 -5.33 0.86
C SER A 72 21.35 -5.55 -0.63
N ILE A 73 21.69 -4.50 -1.39
CA ILE A 73 22.13 -4.61 -2.79
C ILE A 73 23.50 -5.30 -2.88
N LYS A 74 24.46 -4.98 -2.01
CA LYS A 74 25.77 -5.66 -1.97
C LYS A 74 25.66 -7.11 -1.52
N ILE A 75 24.85 -7.42 -0.51
CA ILE A 75 24.61 -8.79 -0.02
C ILE A 75 23.92 -9.62 -1.11
N ALA A 76 22.99 -9.05 -1.88
CA ALA A 76 22.35 -9.74 -3.00
C ALA A 76 23.35 -10.05 -4.14
N ILE A 77 24.25 -9.11 -4.48
CA ILE A 77 25.26 -9.31 -5.53
C ILE A 77 26.36 -10.29 -5.09
N VAL A 78 26.84 -10.17 -3.84
CA VAL A 78 27.93 -11.01 -3.30
C VAL A 78 27.48 -12.45 -3.07
N ASN A 79 26.25 -12.65 -2.57
CA ASN A 79 25.73 -14.01 -2.35
C ASN A 79 25.51 -14.77 -3.66
N ASP A 80 25.13 -14.12 -4.76
CA ASP A 80 24.96 -14.80 -6.06
C ASP A 80 26.31 -15.12 -6.74
N SER A 81 27.35 -14.30 -6.55
CA SER A 81 28.69 -14.56 -7.10
C SER A 81 29.49 -15.61 -6.33
N ASP A 82 29.35 -15.67 -5.01
CA ASP A 82 30.04 -16.66 -4.16
C ASP A 82 29.33 -18.03 -4.16
N PHE A 83 28.00 -18.07 -4.36
CA PHE A 83 27.24 -19.31 -4.40
C PHE A 83 27.53 -20.15 -5.66
N LEU A 84 27.73 -19.52 -6.81
CA LEU A 84 27.99 -20.22 -8.09
C LEU A 84 29.46 -20.63 -8.27
N SER A 85 30.40 -20.03 -7.54
CA SER A 85 31.84 -20.31 -7.65
C SER A 85 32.29 -21.49 -6.77
N GLN A 86 31.47 -21.90 -5.80
CA GLN A 86 31.76 -23.03 -4.90
C GLN A 86 31.06 -24.33 -5.29
N ASP A 87 30.13 -24.29 -6.25
CA ASP A 87 29.42 -25.49 -6.68
C ASP A 87 30.29 -26.32 -7.65
N LYS A 88 30.73 -27.47 -7.18
CA LYS A 88 31.57 -28.42 -7.93
C LYS A 88 30.93 -28.85 -9.25
N LEU A 89 29.58 -28.90 -9.30
CA LEU A 89 28.85 -29.23 -10.53
C LEU A 89 29.03 -28.12 -11.58
N VAL A 90 29.03 -26.86 -11.16
CA VAL A 90 29.19 -25.68 -12.01
C VAL A 90 30.62 -25.58 -12.53
N SER A 91 31.63 -25.77 -11.67
CA SER A 91 33.04 -25.79 -12.10
C SER A 91 33.36 -26.95 -13.04
N ASP A 92 32.79 -28.14 -12.80
CA ASP A 92 32.97 -29.30 -13.67
C ASP A 92 32.30 -29.06 -15.03
N THR A 93 31.09 -28.46 -15.07
CA THR A 93 30.45 -28.07 -16.35
C THR A 93 31.17 -26.95 -17.09
N LEU A 94 31.76 -25.96 -16.41
CA LEU A 94 32.51 -24.88 -17.07
C LEU A 94 33.83 -25.38 -17.69
N ASN A 95 34.50 -26.32 -17.02
CA ASN A 95 35.69 -26.99 -17.57
C ASN A 95 35.34 -27.97 -18.69
N GLU A 96 34.14 -28.56 -18.67
CA GLU A 96 33.63 -29.43 -19.74
C GLU A 96 33.15 -28.63 -20.97
N ILE A 97 32.65 -27.41 -20.79
CA ILE A 97 32.25 -26.49 -21.87
C ILE A 97 33.47 -25.97 -22.65
N ASP A 98 34.62 -25.76 -22.00
CA ASP A 98 35.90 -25.41 -22.66
C ASP A 98 36.40 -26.51 -23.62
N GLY A 99 35.88 -27.73 -23.47
CA GLY A 99 36.16 -28.86 -24.37
C GLY A 99 35.06 -29.17 -25.40
N PHE A 100 33.91 -28.50 -25.36
CA PHE A 100 32.71 -28.90 -26.13
C PHE A 100 32.32 -27.95 -27.28
N MET A 101 32.94 -26.77 -27.40
CA MET A 101 32.69 -25.87 -28.52
C MET A 101 33.96 -25.61 -29.34
N PRO A 102 34.06 -26.08 -30.60
CA PRO A 102 35.13 -25.64 -31.47
C PRO A 102 34.97 -24.13 -31.71
N GLU A 103 36.07 -23.40 -31.56
CA GLU A 103 36.21 -21.93 -31.74
C GLU A 103 35.55 -21.41 -33.02
N SER A 104 35.39 -22.26 -34.04
CA SER A 104 34.71 -21.97 -35.30
C SER A 104 33.20 -21.72 -35.20
N SER A 105 32.58 -21.95 -34.03
CA SER A 105 31.14 -21.77 -33.80
C SER A 105 30.79 -20.53 -32.98
N ILE A 106 31.79 -19.75 -32.55
CA ILE A 106 31.59 -18.46 -31.89
C ILE A 106 31.32 -17.42 -33.01
N PRO A 107 30.13 -16.78 -33.04
CA PRO A 107 29.82 -15.78 -34.07
C PRO A 107 30.84 -14.66 -34.01
N SER A 108 31.70 -14.58 -35.03
CA SER A 108 32.93 -13.79 -35.01
C SER A 108 32.71 -12.32 -35.35
N SER A 109 31.48 -11.93 -35.72
CA SER A 109 31.18 -10.56 -36.11
C SER A 109 30.12 -9.91 -35.21
N THR A 110 30.34 -8.64 -34.88
CA THR A 110 29.38 -7.78 -34.17
C THR A 110 28.02 -7.71 -34.87
N ILE A 111 27.99 -7.92 -36.19
CA ILE A 111 26.76 -7.96 -37.00
C ILE A 111 25.98 -9.25 -36.75
N GLU A 112 26.64 -10.40 -36.65
CA GLU A 112 25.99 -11.67 -36.31
C GLU A 112 25.50 -11.67 -34.87
N ILE A 113 26.30 -11.18 -33.92
CA ILE A 113 25.88 -10.99 -32.53
C ILE A 113 24.69 -10.03 -32.45
N GLY A 114 24.71 -8.94 -33.24
CA GLY A 114 23.60 -8.00 -33.37
C GLY A 114 22.34 -8.60 -34.00
N GLN A 115 22.48 -9.47 -35.00
CA GLN A 115 21.35 -10.17 -35.63
C GLN A 115 20.77 -11.25 -34.72
N LEU A 116 21.61 -11.92 -33.93
CA LEU A 116 21.19 -12.91 -32.94
C LEU A 116 20.54 -12.23 -31.74
N SER A 117 21.07 -11.10 -31.27
CA SER A 117 20.43 -10.27 -30.24
C SER A 117 19.11 -9.70 -30.76
N GLU A 118 19.04 -9.24 -32.01
CA GLU A 118 17.77 -8.85 -32.63
C GLU A 118 16.78 -10.01 -32.74
N ARG A 119 17.21 -11.24 -33.06
CA ARG A 119 16.31 -12.41 -33.06
C ARG A 119 15.85 -12.83 -31.67
N ILE A 120 16.71 -12.71 -30.66
CA ILE A 120 16.37 -12.99 -29.25
C ILE A 120 15.39 -11.93 -28.72
N PHE A 121 15.58 -10.66 -29.06
CA PHE A 121 14.65 -9.56 -28.72
C PHE A 121 13.39 -9.54 -29.60
N LYS A 122 13.43 -10.08 -30.82
CA LYS A 122 12.30 -10.29 -31.74
C LYS A 122 11.74 -11.72 -31.66
N ILE A 123 11.60 -12.29 -30.48
CA ILE A 123 10.61 -13.33 -30.25
C ILE A 123 9.32 -12.61 -29.83
N PRO A 124 8.44 -12.20 -30.77
CA PRO A 124 7.08 -11.90 -30.39
C PRO A 124 6.38 -13.23 -30.07
N GLU A 125 5.71 -13.25 -28.92
CA GLU A 125 4.34 -13.76 -28.88
C GLU A 125 4.16 -15.28 -28.84
N ALA A 126 4.70 -15.90 -27.81
CA ALA A 126 3.90 -16.84 -27.03
C ALA A 126 3.64 -16.19 -25.68
N GLU A 127 2.60 -15.34 -25.61
CA GLU A 127 1.98 -14.98 -24.34
C GLU A 127 1.77 -16.30 -23.59
N THR A 128 2.60 -16.59 -22.59
CA THR A 128 2.55 -17.89 -21.93
C THR A 128 1.13 -18.10 -21.43
N GLU A 129 0.60 -19.32 -21.53
CA GLU A 129 -0.78 -19.65 -21.11
C GLU A 129 -1.09 -19.10 -19.69
N SER A 130 -0.06 -19.04 -18.85
CA SER A 130 -0.07 -18.42 -17.51
C SER A 130 -0.37 -16.91 -17.53
N ILE A 131 0.23 -16.12 -18.43
CA ILE A 131 -0.03 -14.67 -18.58
C ILE A 131 -1.46 -14.45 -19.05
N ARG A 132 -1.96 -15.26 -20.01
CA ARG A 132 -3.34 -15.18 -20.48
C ARG A 132 -4.34 -15.43 -19.33
N LYS A 133 -4.11 -16.45 -18.51
CA LYS A 133 -4.92 -16.73 -17.32
C LYS A 133 -4.86 -15.58 -16.31
N MET A 134 -3.67 -15.01 -16.10
CA MET A 134 -3.50 -13.89 -15.19
C MET A 134 -4.26 -12.65 -15.67
N ARG A 135 -4.24 -12.35 -16.97
CA ARG A 135 -5.02 -11.27 -17.58
C ARG A 135 -6.51 -11.40 -17.28
N ALA A 136 -7.07 -12.60 -17.45
CA ALA A 136 -8.47 -12.88 -17.11
C ALA A 136 -8.78 -12.61 -15.62
N VAL A 137 -7.89 -13.04 -14.72
CA VAL A 137 -8.03 -12.78 -13.28
C VAL A 137 -7.99 -11.28 -12.97
N PHE A 138 -7.09 -10.51 -13.60
CA PHE A 138 -7.04 -9.06 -13.39
C PHE A 138 -8.28 -8.34 -13.92
N SER A 139 -8.87 -8.78 -15.03
CA SER A 139 -10.17 -8.28 -15.48
C SER A 139 -11.28 -8.53 -14.45
N GLU A 140 -11.32 -9.71 -13.82
CA GLU A 140 -12.26 -10.00 -12.73
C GLU A 140 -12.01 -9.12 -11.49
N ILE A 141 -10.74 -8.85 -11.18
CA ILE A 141 -10.37 -7.93 -10.09
C ILE A 141 -10.88 -6.52 -10.37
N GLY A 142 -10.86 -6.05 -11.61
CA GLY A 142 -11.44 -4.76 -11.98
C GLY A 142 -12.94 -4.67 -11.63
N VAL A 143 -13.69 -5.72 -11.97
CA VAL A 143 -15.12 -5.82 -11.61
C VAL A 143 -15.29 -5.83 -10.09
N TYR A 144 -14.43 -6.53 -9.36
CA TYR A 144 -14.44 -6.52 -7.90
C TYR A 144 -14.18 -5.12 -7.33
N MET A 145 -13.17 -4.41 -7.84
CA MET A 145 -12.77 -3.07 -7.38
C MET A 145 -13.84 -2.00 -7.66
N SER A 146 -14.68 -2.20 -8.67
CA SER A 146 -15.83 -1.31 -8.95
C SER A 146 -16.94 -1.37 -7.89
N LYS A 147 -16.97 -2.42 -7.06
CA LYS A 147 -17.99 -2.61 -6.01
C LYS A 147 -17.39 -2.67 -4.61
N TYR A 148 -16.07 -2.48 -4.50
CA TYR A 148 -15.35 -2.65 -3.25
C TYR A 148 -15.72 -1.58 -2.23
N THR A 149 -15.96 -1.98 -0.99
CA THR A 149 -16.29 -1.08 0.13
C THR A 149 -15.29 -1.23 1.27
N SER A 150 -15.04 -2.45 1.72
CA SER A 150 -14.21 -2.76 2.89
C SER A 150 -13.58 -4.14 2.79
N GLY A 151 -12.58 -4.39 3.62
CA GLY A 151 -11.93 -5.70 3.74
C GLY A 151 -10.54 -5.74 3.13
N GLY A 152 -10.07 -6.93 2.79
CA GLY A 152 -8.79 -7.11 2.12
C GLY A 152 -8.93 -7.06 0.60
N LEU A 153 -7.96 -6.46 -0.08
CA LEU A 153 -7.83 -6.63 -1.54
C LEU A 153 -7.38 -8.05 -1.91
N PRO A 154 -7.76 -8.55 -3.10
CA PRO A 154 -7.36 -9.87 -3.58
C PRO A 154 -5.84 -10.07 -3.55
N LYS A 155 -5.40 -11.31 -3.25
CA LYS A 155 -3.98 -11.65 -3.14
C LYS A 155 -3.21 -11.36 -4.43
N ALA A 156 -3.83 -11.58 -5.59
CA ALA A 156 -3.25 -11.27 -6.89
C ALA A 156 -2.97 -9.76 -7.04
N PHE A 157 -3.90 -8.89 -6.64
CA PHE A 157 -3.68 -7.44 -6.65
C PHE A 157 -2.54 -7.03 -5.71
N LYS A 158 -2.45 -7.63 -4.52
CA LYS A 158 -1.33 -7.39 -3.58
C LYS A 158 0.03 -7.79 -4.14
N PHE A 159 0.07 -8.68 -5.13
CA PHE A 159 1.30 -9.09 -5.80
C PHE A 159 1.69 -8.19 -6.99
N LEU A 160 0.76 -7.34 -7.47
CA LEU A 160 0.98 -6.41 -8.58
C LEU A 160 2.28 -5.58 -8.47
N PRO A 161 2.68 -5.04 -7.29
CA PRO A 161 3.94 -4.27 -7.15
C PRO A 161 5.21 -5.00 -7.56
N ARG A 162 5.19 -6.33 -7.56
CA ARG A 162 6.37 -7.17 -7.85
C ARG A 162 6.44 -7.59 -9.31
N MET A 163 5.44 -7.24 -10.12
CA MET A 163 5.37 -7.60 -11.54
C MET A 163 6.16 -6.61 -12.39
N SER A 164 6.89 -7.12 -13.39
CA SER A 164 7.59 -6.28 -14.36
C SER A 164 6.62 -5.50 -15.26
N ASN A 165 5.50 -6.09 -15.64
CA ASN A 165 4.43 -5.50 -16.47
C ASN A 165 3.22 -5.03 -15.65
N TRP A 166 3.45 -4.47 -14.46
CA TRP A 166 2.38 -4.01 -13.59
C TRP A 166 1.45 -2.97 -14.24
N GLU A 167 1.97 -2.09 -15.13
CA GLU A 167 1.16 -1.07 -15.81
C GLU A 167 0.07 -1.71 -16.68
N GLU A 168 0.42 -2.77 -17.42
CA GLU A 168 -0.52 -3.52 -18.26
C GLU A 168 -1.59 -4.21 -17.40
N PHE A 169 -1.17 -4.91 -16.33
CA PHE A 169 -2.11 -5.59 -15.45
C PHE A 169 -3.01 -4.63 -14.68
N LEU A 170 -2.50 -3.46 -14.32
CA LEU A 170 -3.30 -2.41 -13.70
C LEU A 170 -4.36 -1.89 -14.67
N GLU A 171 -4.02 -1.63 -15.92
CA GLU A 171 -4.95 -1.11 -16.93
C GLU A 171 -6.15 -2.06 -17.14
N LEU A 172 -5.91 -3.37 -17.13
CA LEU A 172 -6.97 -4.39 -17.23
C LEU A 172 -8.02 -4.32 -16.12
N THR A 173 -7.66 -3.74 -14.98
CA THR A 173 -8.59 -3.56 -13.85
C THR A 173 -9.49 -2.34 -13.99
N HIS A 174 -9.34 -1.55 -15.07
CA HIS A 174 -10.14 -0.35 -15.34
C HIS A 174 -10.19 0.61 -14.14
N PRO A 175 -9.05 1.19 -13.75
CA PRO A 175 -8.94 2.00 -12.53
C PRO A 175 -9.86 3.23 -12.50
N GLU A 176 -10.33 3.70 -13.66
CA GLU A 176 -11.33 4.76 -13.81
C GLU A 176 -12.71 4.41 -13.22
N ASN A 177 -12.99 3.11 -13.04
CA ASN A 177 -14.25 2.57 -12.54
C ASN A 177 -14.15 2.11 -11.07
N TRP A 178 -13.00 2.26 -10.43
CA TRP A 178 -12.81 1.87 -9.03
C TRP A 178 -13.62 2.74 -8.08
N THR A 179 -14.05 2.15 -6.97
CA THR A 179 -14.63 2.94 -5.87
C THR A 179 -13.55 3.78 -5.18
N PRO A 180 -13.92 4.90 -4.53
CA PRO A 180 -13.01 5.68 -3.69
C PRO A 180 -12.29 4.82 -2.63
N ASN A 181 -12.98 3.84 -2.05
CA ASN A 181 -12.45 2.91 -1.06
C ASN A 181 -11.36 2.02 -1.67
N ALA A 182 -11.57 1.53 -2.90
CA ALA A 182 -10.60 0.72 -3.61
C ALA A 182 -9.36 1.54 -3.97
N MET A 183 -9.55 2.79 -4.40
CA MET A 183 -8.46 3.71 -4.71
C MET A 183 -7.57 3.97 -3.51
N TYR A 184 -8.15 4.16 -2.31
CA TYR A 184 -7.39 4.31 -1.07
C TYR A 184 -6.51 3.08 -0.78
N GLU A 185 -7.11 1.90 -0.80
CA GLU A 185 -6.40 0.65 -0.50
C GLU A 185 -5.32 0.34 -1.54
N ALA A 186 -5.62 0.55 -2.82
CA ALA A 186 -4.66 0.41 -3.90
C ALA A 186 -3.48 1.37 -3.72
N THR A 187 -3.75 2.65 -3.45
CA THR A 187 -2.71 3.66 -3.23
C THR A 187 -1.83 3.28 -2.04
N ARG A 188 -2.42 2.80 -0.94
CA ARG A 188 -1.68 2.36 0.25
C ARG A 188 -0.72 1.19 -0.06
N ILE A 189 -1.15 0.22 -0.86
CA ILE A 189 -0.32 -0.93 -1.23
C ILE A 189 0.77 -0.51 -2.22
N LEU A 190 0.43 0.26 -3.25
CA LEU A 190 1.37 0.64 -4.30
C LEU A 190 2.45 1.57 -3.75
N ALA A 191 2.07 2.58 -2.97
CA ALA A 191 3.01 3.53 -2.36
C ALA A 191 4.01 2.87 -1.41
N SER A 192 3.62 1.78 -0.72
CA SER A 192 4.49 1.07 0.21
C SER A 192 5.41 0.04 -0.44
N ASN A 193 5.02 -0.53 -1.58
CA ASN A 193 5.76 -1.65 -2.18
C ASN A 193 6.52 -1.29 -3.47
N MET A 194 6.21 -0.18 -4.14
CA MET A 194 6.86 0.23 -5.39
C MET A 194 7.89 1.35 -5.17
N THR A 195 8.80 1.50 -6.13
CA THR A 195 9.80 2.58 -6.16
C THR A 195 9.18 3.92 -6.56
N ASP A 196 9.80 5.03 -6.18
CA ASP A 196 9.28 6.39 -6.41
C ASP A 196 8.97 6.66 -7.90
N SER A 197 9.88 6.27 -8.81
CA SER A 197 9.69 6.44 -10.26
C SER A 197 8.51 5.62 -10.81
N THR A 198 8.24 4.46 -10.21
CA THR A 198 7.14 3.59 -10.63
C THR A 198 5.80 4.12 -10.14
N VAL A 199 5.75 4.51 -8.85
CA VAL A 199 4.56 5.07 -8.22
C VAL A 199 4.16 6.41 -8.82
N GLU A 200 5.14 7.23 -9.22
CA GLU A 200 4.91 8.49 -9.93
C GLU A 200 3.97 8.30 -11.12
N LYS A 201 4.17 7.24 -11.91
CA LYS A 201 3.31 6.91 -13.06
C LYS A 201 1.89 6.57 -12.63
N PHE A 202 1.73 5.80 -11.55
CA PHE A 202 0.40 5.49 -10.98
C PHE A 202 -0.29 6.78 -10.51
N TYR A 203 0.42 7.67 -9.82
CA TYR A 203 -0.13 8.95 -9.38
C TYR A 203 -0.59 9.82 -10.54
N SER A 204 0.26 9.94 -11.58
CA SER A 204 -0.03 10.77 -12.76
C SER A 204 -1.17 10.20 -13.61
N LYS A 205 -1.16 8.90 -13.90
CA LYS A 205 -2.14 8.27 -14.81
C LYS A 205 -3.48 7.91 -14.15
N VAL A 206 -3.49 7.63 -12.84
CA VAL A 206 -4.67 7.06 -12.16
C VAL A 206 -5.19 7.94 -11.04
N LEU A 207 -4.37 8.21 -10.01
CA LEU A 207 -4.84 8.89 -8.80
C LEU A 207 -5.22 10.36 -9.08
N CYS A 208 -4.35 11.11 -9.76
CA CYS A 208 -4.57 12.52 -10.04
C CYS A 208 -5.82 12.76 -10.91
N PRO A 209 -6.02 12.08 -12.06
CA PRO A 209 -7.24 12.22 -12.85
C PRO A 209 -8.51 11.87 -12.08
N THR A 210 -8.48 10.83 -11.24
CA THR A 210 -9.63 10.40 -10.43
C THR A 210 -10.02 11.46 -9.40
N VAL A 211 -9.05 12.02 -8.68
CA VAL A 211 -9.26 13.12 -7.72
C VAL A 211 -9.84 14.34 -8.42
N ARG A 212 -9.32 14.71 -9.59
CA ARG A 212 -9.83 15.85 -10.37
C ARG A 212 -11.26 15.64 -10.84
N LYS A 213 -11.59 14.43 -11.31
CA LYS A 213 -12.94 14.05 -11.74
C LYS A 213 -13.94 14.17 -10.59
N ASP A 214 -13.58 13.68 -9.40
CA ASP A 214 -14.42 13.76 -8.20
C ASP A 214 -14.67 15.22 -7.79
N ILE A 215 -13.61 16.02 -7.64
CA ILE A 215 -13.73 17.44 -7.26
C ILE A 215 -14.56 18.23 -8.29
N ARG A 216 -14.40 17.95 -9.58
CA ARG A 216 -15.17 18.62 -10.64
C ARG A 216 -16.66 18.27 -10.56
N GLY A 217 -17.00 17.03 -10.20
CA GLY A 217 -18.38 16.56 -10.11
C GLY A 217 -19.11 17.00 -8.84
N SER A 218 -18.51 16.78 -7.67
CA SER A 218 -19.16 16.97 -6.36
C SER A 218 -18.80 18.29 -5.66
N ARG A 219 -17.79 19.02 -6.17
CA ARG A 219 -17.18 20.22 -5.54
C ARG A 219 -16.60 19.96 -4.14
N LYS A 220 -16.56 18.70 -3.69
CA LYS A 220 -16.02 18.24 -2.40
C LYS A 220 -15.26 16.95 -2.62
N LEU A 221 -14.04 16.83 -2.11
CA LEU A 221 -13.28 15.61 -2.26
C LEU A 221 -13.87 14.49 -1.37
N ASN A 222 -14.08 13.31 -1.93
CA ASN A 222 -14.43 12.12 -1.17
C ASN A 222 -13.38 11.80 -0.09
N TYR A 223 -13.82 11.41 1.10
CA TYR A 223 -12.95 11.10 2.24
C TYR A 223 -11.86 10.05 1.91
N HIS A 224 -12.20 8.98 1.20
CA HIS A 224 -11.23 7.93 0.86
C HIS A 224 -10.20 8.40 -0.18
N LEU A 225 -10.60 9.26 -1.12
CA LEU A 225 -9.66 9.89 -2.05
C LEU A 225 -8.72 10.86 -1.33
N TYR A 226 -9.23 11.60 -0.34
CA TYR A 226 -8.39 12.41 0.54
C TYR A 226 -7.38 11.56 1.32
N MET A 227 -7.84 10.44 1.90
CA MET A 227 -6.94 9.50 2.57
C MET A 227 -5.93 8.85 1.62
N ALA A 228 -6.31 8.61 0.36
CA ALA A 228 -5.40 8.14 -0.68
C ALA A 228 -4.28 9.16 -0.93
N LEU A 229 -4.62 10.46 -1.03
CA LEU A 229 -3.63 11.53 -1.16
C LEU A 229 -2.71 11.60 0.06
N LYS A 230 -3.24 11.47 1.28
CA LYS A 230 -2.40 11.41 2.49
C LYS A 230 -1.42 10.24 2.44
N LYS A 231 -1.85 9.05 1.99
CA LYS A 231 -0.95 7.90 1.82
C LYS A 231 0.04 8.10 0.69
N ALA A 232 -0.34 8.83 -0.36
CA ALA A 232 0.56 9.14 -1.45
C ALA A 232 1.75 10.02 -1.01
N MET A 233 1.55 10.89 -0.01
CA MET A 233 2.58 11.81 0.51
C MET A 233 3.75 11.09 1.22
N TYR A 234 3.62 9.81 1.60
CA TYR A 234 4.75 9.03 2.14
C TYR A 234 5.86 8.80 1.10
N LYS A 235 5.59 9.09 -0.18
CA LYS A 235 6.54 9.10 -1.29
C LYS A 235 6.63 10.52 -1.87
N PRO A 236 7.33 11.45 -1.20
CA PRO A 236 7.28 12.88 -1.54
C PRO A 236 7.73 13.16 -2.98
N THR A 237 8.81 12.54 -3.44
CA THR A 237 9.33 12.73 -4.81
C THR A 237 8.28 12.38 -5.87
N ALA A 238 7.65 11.20 -5.72
CA ALA A 238 6.60 10.73 -6.61
C ALA A 238 5.34 11.61 -6.52
N TRP A 239 5.00 12.07 -5.32
CA TRP A 239 3.84 12.94 -5.09
C TRP A 239 3.99 14.29 -5.79
N PHE A 240 5.15 14.95 -5.66
CA PHE A 240 5.36 16.23 -6.32
C PHE A 240 5.30 16.10 -7.84
N LYS A 241 6.01 15.12 -8.41
CA LYS A 241 6.06 14.92 -9.87
C LYS A 241 4.76 14.38 -10.46
N GLY A 242 4.11 13.45 -9.78
CA GLY A 242 2.92 12.77 -10.28
C GLY A 242 1.61 13.48 -9.98
N ILE A 243 1.57 14.36 -8.97
CA ILE A 243 0.34 15.05 -8.54
C ILE A 243 0.53 16.57 -8.61
N MET A 244 1.44 17.14 -7.84
CA MET A 244 1.49 18.59 -7.65
C MET A 244 1.91 19.36 -8.92
N VAL A 245 3.01 18.96 -9.57
CA VAL A 245 3.52 19.63 -10.76
C VAL A 245 2.48 19.61 -11.90
N PRO A 246 1.89 18.44 -12.26
CA PRO A 246 0.81 18.39 -13.26
C PRO A 246 -0.38 19.29 -12.93
N LEU A 247 -0.76 19.39 -11.65
CA LEU A 247 -1.87 20.24 -11.22
C LEU A 247 -1.58 21.73 -11.40
N VAL A 248 -0.33 22.17 -11.20
CA VAL A 248 0.04 23.59 -11.33
C VAL A 248 0.26 23.98 -12.79
N GLU A 249 0.90 23.11 -13.57
CA GLU A 249 1.20 23.37 -14.98
C GLU A 249 -0.07 23.43 -15.84
N GLU A 250 -1.05 22.54 -15.60
CA GLU A 250 -2.29 22.54 -16.38
C GLU A 250 -3.18 23.75 -16.14
N VAL A 251 -3.08 24.40 -14.97
CA VAL A 251 -3.83 25.63 -14.67
C VAL A 251 -3.24 26.84 -15.41
N SER A 252 -1.99 26.74 -15.87
CA SER A 252 -1.28 27.86 -16.51
C SER A 252 -1.65 28.08 -17.99
N PHE A 253 -2.51 27.23 -18.57
CA PHE A 253 -2.98 27.33 -19.97
C PHE A 253 -4.48 27.62 -20.12
N ALA A 254 -5.17 28.00 -19.04
CA ALA A 254 -6.60 28.31 -19.04
C ALA A 254 -6.88 29.80 -18.81
#